data_AF-A0A8X6HAG2-F1
#
_entry.id   AF-A0A8X6HAG2-F1
#
_cell.length_a   1.000
_cell.length_b   1.000
_cell.length_c   1.000
_cell.angle_alpha   90.00
_cell.angle_beta   90.00
_cell.angle_gamma   90.00
#
_symmetry.space_group_name_H-M   'P 1'
#
loop_
_entity.id
_entity.type
_entity.pdbx_description
1 polymer ?
#
loop_
_entity_poly.entity_id
_entity_poly.type
_entity_poly.pdbx_seq_one_letter_code
_entity_poly.pdbx_strand_id
1 'polypeptide(L)' 'MMIQKIWLLKIDWDQNLPRQEIENFQRYVAELHQLKDLKIPRCILLKDSVAVQLIGFADASAQAYGVCLYA' A
#
# COMPACT_ATOMS: atom_id res chain seq x y z
N MET A 1 -1.21 -6.30 8.58
CA MET A 1 -1.56 -6.72 9.97
C MET A 1 -1.15 -5.72 11.07
N MET A 2 -0.28 -4.74 10.84
CA MET A 2 0.15 -3.80 11.88
C MET A 2 -0.98 -2.90 12.40
N ILE A 3 -1.75 -2.26 11.51
CA ILE A 3 -2.87 -1.39 11.90
C ILE A 3 -3.92 -2.16 12.72
N GLN A 4 -4.24 -3.40 12.32
CA GLN A 4 -5.15 -4.26 13.06
C GLN A 4 -4.65 -4.62 14.47
N LYS A 5 -3.34 -4.87 14.63
CA LYS A 5 -2.74 -5.13 15.95
C LYS A 5 -2.89 -3.91 16.85
N ILE A 6 -2.59 -2.71 16.33
CA ILE A 6 -2.75 -1.46 17.07
C ILE A 6 -4.20 -1.26 17.53
N TRP A 7 -5.18 -1.51 16.66
CA TRP A 7 -6.61 -1.43 17.03
C TRP A 7 -7.00 -2.38 18.16
N LEU A 8 -6.43 -3.58 18.21
CA LEU A 8 -6.71 -4.54 19.28
C LEU A 8 -6.14 -4.13 20.64
N LEU A 9 -5.14 -3.24 20.67
CA LEU A 9 -4.60 -2.70 21.92
C LEU A 9 -5.57 -1.75 22.62
N LYS A 10 -6.63 -1.28 21.95
CA LYS A 10 -7.65 -0.37 22.50
C LYS A 10 -7.03 0.89 23.14
N ILE A 11 -5.97 1.39 22.52
CA ILE A 11 -5.28 2.60 22.95
C ILE A 11 -6.02 3.80 22.36
N ASP A 12 -6.23 4.84 23.16
CA ASP A 12 -6.86 6.07 22.70
C ASP A 12 -5.92 6.86 21.78
N TRP A 13 -6.49 7.74 20.95
CA TRP A 13 -5.76 8.46 19.90
C TRP A 13 -4.68 9.42 20.44
N ASP A 14 -4.79 9.85 21.69
CA ASP A 14 -3.87 10.76 22.39
C ASP A 14 -2.81 10.02 23.24
N GLN A 15 -2.93 8.70 23.35
CA GLN A 15 -2.01 7.87 24.10
C GLN A 15 -0.83 7.39 23.24
N ASN A 16 0.34 7.30 23.87
CA ASN A 16 1.53 6.80 23.20
C ASN A 16 1.39 5.30 22.88
N LEU A 17 1.75 4.93 21.66
CA LEU A 17 1.87 3.53 21.28
C LEU A 17 3.02 2.85 22.06
N PRO A 18 2.92 1.54 22.33
CA PRO A 18 4.03 0.78 22.90
C PRO A 18 5.25 0.93 22.00
N ARG A 19 6.42 1.07 22.62
CA ARG A 19 7.70 1.29 21.93
C ARG A 19 7.93 0.32 20.77
N GLN A 20 7.60 -0.95 20.98
CA GLN A 20 7.74 -1.99 19.95
C GLN A 20 6.91 -1.71 18.69
N GLU A 21 5.69 -1.19 18.82
CA GLU A 21 4.83 -0.88 17.67
C GLU A 21 5.31 0.36 16.91
N ILE A 22 5.89 1.33 17.63
CA ILE A 22 6.55 2.49 17.01
C ILE A 22 7.74 2.03 16.17
N GLU A 23 8.61 1.19 16.74
CA GLU A 23 9.78 0.65 16.05
C GLU A 23 9.37 -0.20 14.82
N ASN A 24 8.31 -1.00 14.94
CA ASN A 24 7.75 -1.78 13.83
C ASN A 24 7.23 -0.87 12.71
N PHE A 25 6.50 0.19 13.06
CA PHE A 25 5.95 1.14 12.09
C PHE A 25 7.05 1.90 11.35
N GLN A 26 8.05 2.39 12.08
CA GLN A 26 9.20 3.07 11.49
C GLN A 26 9.97 2.16 10.53
N ARG A 27 10.18 0.89 10.93
CA ARG A 27 10.82 -0.10 10.06
C ARG A 27 10.01 -0.35 8.80
N TYR A 28 8.69 -0.53 8.94
CA TYR A 28 7.80 -0.71 7.80
C TYR A 28 7.86 0.47 6.81
N VAL A 29 7.83 1.71 7.31
CA VAL A 29 7.96 2.92 6.48
C VAL A 29 9.32 2.98 5.78
N ALA A 30 10.40 2.62 6.48
CA ALA A 30 11.72 2.55 5.87
C ALA A 30 11.79 1.51 4.74
N GLU A 31 11.23 0.32 4.96
CA GLU A 31 11.19 -0.78 3.99
C GLU A 31 10.30 -0.47 2.77
N LEU A 32 9.24 0.35 2.92
CA LEU A 32 8.40 0.77 1.78
C LEU A 32 9.19 1.41 0.65
N HIS A 33 10.30 2.11 0.96
CA HIS A 33 11.15 2.73 -0.05
C HIS A 33 11.79 1.69 -1.00
N GLN A 34 11.98 0.45 -0.53
CA GLN A 34 12.53 -0.63 -1.34
C GLN A 34 11.58 -1.09 -2.45
N LEU A 35 10.27 -0.82 -2.32
CA LEU A 35 9.30 -1.13 -3.37
C LEU A 35 9.56 -0.36 -4.67
N LYS A 36 10.28 0.76 -4.62
CA LYS A 36 10.69 1.51 -5.81
C LYS A 36 11.51 0.64 -6.77
N ASP A 37 12.33 -0.24 -6.21
CA ASP A 37 13.26 -1.09 -6.96
C ASP A 37 12.65 -2.46 -7.28
N LEU A 38 11.50 -2.80 -6.67
CA LEU A 38 10.78 -4.04 -6.93
C LEU A 38 10.24 -4.06 -8.37
N LYS A 39 10.77 -4.97 -9.19
CA LYS A 39 10.26 -5.26 -10.54
C LYS A 39 9.61 -6.63 -10.54
N ILE A 40 8.30 -6.66 -10.79
CA ILE A 40 7.55 -7.90 -10.97
C ILE A 40 7.22 -8.02 -12.46
N PRO A 41 7.82 -8.96 -13.21
CA PRO A 41 7.43 -9.20 -14.60
C PRO A 41 6.00 -9.72 -14.62
N ARG A 42 5.07 -8.91 -15.15
CA ARG A 42 3.66 -9.29 -15.30
C ARG A 42 3.37 -9.54 -16.78
N CYS A 43 2.93 -10.76 -17.10
CA CYS A 43 2.34 -11.04 -18.39
C CYS A 43 0.85 -10.67 -18.33
N ILE A 44 0.49 -9.56 -18.96
CA ILE A 44 -0.88 -9.04 -18.98
C ILE A 44 -1.67 -9.59 -20.18
N LEU A 45 -0.95 -10.07 -21.21
CA LEU A 45 -1.55 -10.56 -22.44
C LEU A 45 -1.62 -12.09 -22.41
N LEU A 46 -2.84 -12.60 -22.30
CA LEU A 46 -3.12 -14.02 -22.55
C LEU A 46 -2.98 -14.29 -24.05
N LYS A 47 -2.43 -15.47 -24.40
CA LYS A 47 -1.97 -15.82 -25.76
C LYS A 47 -3.03 -15.67 -26.87
N ASP A 48 -4.32 -15.68 -26.49
CA ASP A 48 -5.48 -15.61 -27.38
C ASP A 48 -6.48 -14.51 -26.97
N SER A 49 -6.01 -13.48 -26.25
CA SER A 49 -6.87 -12.36 -25.86
C SER A 49 -7.33 -11.55 -27.07
N VAL A 50 -8.65 -11.50 -27.28
CA VAL A 50 -9.28 -10.74 -28.39
C VAL A 50 -9.41 -9.26 -28.05
N ALA A 51 -9.53 -8.92 -26.76
CA ALA A 51 -9.55 -7.57 -26.24
C ALA A 51 -8.99 -7.53 -24.82
N VAL A 52 -8.38 -6.41 -24.44
CA VAL A 52 -7.87 -6.13 -23.10
C VAL A 52 -8.49 -4.83 -22.61
N GLN A 53 -8.88 -4.79 -21.33
CA GLN A 53 -9.43 -3.60 -20.71
C GLN A 53 -8.51 -3.12 -19.61
N LEU A 54 -8.10 -1.85 -19.71
CA LEU A 54 -7.36 -1.18 -18.65
C LEU A 54 -8.35 -0.47 -17.73
N ILE A 55 -8.44 -0.94 -16.49
CA ILE A 55 -9.26 -0.36 -15.43
C ILE A 55 -8.36 0.51 -14.53
N GLY A 56 -8.66 1.81 -14.51
CA GLY A 56 -7.99 2.77 -13.63
C GLY A 56 -8.86 3.13 -12.43
N PHE A 57 -8.26 3.07 -11.25
CA PHE A 57 -8.82 3.66 -10.03
C PHE A 57 -7.99 4.88 -9.69
N ALA A 58 -8.64 6.02 -9.52
CA ALA A 58 -7.99 7.27 -9.18
C ALA A 58 -8.59 7.82 -7.89
N ASP A 59 -7.74 8.41 -7.05
CA ASP A 59 -8.13 9.20 -5.90
C ASP A 59 -7.41 10.55 -5.96
N ALA A 60 -8.09 11.59 -5.50
CA ALA A 60 -7.66 12.96 -5.63
C ALA A 60 -7.84 13.70 -4.30
N SER A 61 -6.80 14.42 -3.90
CA SER A 61 -6.86 15.40 -2.82
C SER A 61 -6.58 16.79 -3.40
N ALA A 62 -6.80 17.82 -2.59
CA ALA A 62 -6.46 19.19 -2.96
C ALA A 62 -4.95 19.38 -3.28
N GLN A 63 -4.09 18.49 -2.79
CA GLN A 63 -2.63 18.62 -2.91
C GLN A 63 -2.01 17.66 -3.93
N ALA A 64 -2.67 16.55 -4.24
CA ALA A 64 -2.10 15.51 -5.10
C ALA A 64 -3.16 14.54 -5.63
N TYR A 65 -2.80 13.83 -6.70
CA TYR A 65 -3.59 12.76 -7.31
C TYR A 65 -2.82 11.44 -7.25
N GLY A 66 -3.52 10.33 -7.01
CA GLY A 66 -2.98 8.97 -7.07
C GLY A 66 -3.81 8.12 -8.01
N VAL A 67 -3.16 7.28 -8.83
CA VAL A 67 -3.85 6.38 -9.77
C VAL A 67 -3.22 4.99 -9.72
N CYS A 68 -4.07 3.97 -9.68
CA CYS A 68 -3.70 2.56 -9.82
C CYS A 68 -4.35 1.99 -11.08
N LEU A 69 -3.54 1.40 -11.96
CA LEU A 69 -4.00 0.80 -13.22
C LEU A 69 -3.92 -0.73 -13.15
N TYR A 70 -4.98 -1.38 -13.60
CA TYR A 70 -5.10 -2.83 -13.74
C TYR A 70 -5.48 -3.15 -15.18
N ALA A 71 -4.85 -4.14 -15.77
CA ALA A 71 -5.07 -4.56 -17.15
C ALA A 71 -5.38 -6.06 -17.18
#